data_AF-A0A418KJR1-F1
#
_entry.id   AF-A0A418KJR1-F1
#
_cell.length_a   1.000
_cell.length_b   1.000
_cell.length_c   1.000
_cell.angle_alpha   90.00
_cell.angle_beta   90.00
_cell.angle_gamma   90.00
#
_symmetry.space_group_name_H-M   'P 1'
#
loop_
_entity.id
_entity.type
_entity.pdbx_description
1 polymer ?
#
loop_
_entity_poly.entity_id
_entity_poly.type
_entity_poly.pdbx_seq_one_letter_code
_entity_poly.pdbx_strand_id
1 'polypeptide(L)'
;GTRPAGHVHPGAVAAAKRHGLPLRATRPRRLADVAGDDDLVVTVCDHAHEELGDVGGLHWSIPDPVRVGTPDAFDATVTSLAGRVAGLAPRLAAA
;
A
#
# COMPACT_ATOMS: atom_id res chain seq x y z
N GLY A 1 -7.59 0.45 -4.06
CA GLY A 1 -7.89 -0.72 -3.22
C GLY A 1 -9.12 -1.42 -3.76
N THR A 2 -9.37 -2.67 -3.39
CA THR A 2 -10.55 -3.43 -3.86
C THR A 2 -11.84 -2.90 -3.23
N ARG A 3 -11.81 -2.57 -1.93
CA ARG A 3 -12.90 -1.91 -1.19
C ARG A 3 -12.36 -0.70 -0.38
N PRO A 4 -12.13 0.44 -1.04
CA PRO A 4 -11.52 1.61 -0.39
C PRO A 4 -12.45 2.28 0.63
N ALA A 5 -11.87 2.74 1.74
CA ALA A 5 -12.56 3.61 2.70
C ALA A 5 -12.80 5.02 2.13
N GLY A 6 -13.65 5.81 2.80
CA GLY A 6 -13.98 7.18 2.36
C GLY A 6 -12.83 8.19 2.48
N HIS A 7 -11.86 7.94 3.36
CA HIS A 7 -10.69 8.81 3.57
C HIS A 7 -9.44 8.00 3.93
N VAL A 8 -8.26 8.61 3.76
CA VAL A 8 -7.01 8.03 4.30
C VAL A 8 -7.06 8.05 5.83
N HIS A 9 -6.63 6.96 6.46
CA HIS A 9 -6.62 6.86 7.92
C HIS A 9 -5.70 7.94 8.54
N PRO A 10 -6.12 8.70 9.57
CA PRO A 10 -5.30 9.75 10.18
C PRO A 10 -3.94 9.26 10.67
N GLY A 11 -3.87 8.02 11.19
CA GLY A 11 -2.61 7.39 11.60
C GLY A 11 -1.61 7.22 10.45
N ALA A 12 -2.08 6.90 9.24
CA ALA A 12 -1.23 6.80 8.06
C ALA A 12 -0.71 8.18 7.63
N VAL A 13 -1.55 9.22 7.70
CA VAL A 13 -1.13 10.61 7.43
C VAL A 13 -0.06 11.06 8.44
N ALA A 14 -0.27 10.76 9.71
CA ALA A 14 0.68 11.12 10.77
C ALA A 14 2.01 10.39 10.61
N ALA A 15 2.01 9.10 10.29
CA ALA A 15 3.22 8.33 10.03
C ALA A 15 3.97 8.87 8.80
N ALA A 16 3.29 9.10 7.69
CA ALA A 16 3.90 9.69 6.51
C ALA A 16 4.58 11.03 6.82
N LYS A 17 3.94 11.88 7.63
CA LYS A 17 4.54 13.14 8.09
C LYS A 17 5.81 12.90 8.93
N ARG A 18 5.78 11.96 9.88
CA ARG A 18 6.96 11.62 10.70
C ARG A 18 8.14 11.12 9.84
N HIS A 19 7.84 10.39 8.77
CA HIS A 19 8.83 9.84 7.84
C HIS A 19 9.17 10.78 6.68
N GLY A 20 8.65 12.01 6.65
CA GLY A 20 8.93 12.99 5.59
C GLY A 20 8.37 12.59 4.21
N LEU A 21 7.37 11.71 4.16
CA LEU A 21 6.76 11.23 2.92
C LEU A 21 5.62 12.16 2.47
N PRO A 22 5.69 12.73 1.24
CA PRO A 22 4.62 13.58 0.72
C PRO A 22 3.40 12.73 0.31
N LEU A 23 2.37 12.72 1.14
CA LEU A 23 1.11 12.02 0.86
C LEU A 23 0.15 12.96 0.11
N ARG A 24 0.25 12.97 -1.22
CA ARG A 24 -0.50 13.87 -2.11
C ARG A 24 -1.94 13.41 -2.36
N ALA A 25 -2.18 12.09 -2.36
CA ALA A 25 -3.50 11.51 -2.58
C ALA A 25 -4.27 11.43 -1.24
N THR A 26 -5.29 12.26 -1.09
CA THR A 26 -6.10 12.33 0.15
C THR A 26 -7.34 11.45 0.10
N ARG A 27 -7.74 10.98 -1.09
CA ARG A 27 -8.92 10.12 -1.29
C ARG A 27 -8.52 8.75 -1.83
N PRO A 28 -8.78 7.66 -1.09
CA PRO A 28 -8.64 6.30 -1.62
C PRO A 28 -9.55 6.07 -2.85
N ARG A 29 -9.05 5.34 -3.85
CA ARG A 29 -9.78 5.00 -5.10
C ARG A 29 -9.94 3.50 -5.25
N ARG A 30 -10.96 3.06 -6.00
CA ARG A 30 -11.10 1.64 -6.35
C ARG A 30 -10.04 1.27 -7.37
N LEU A 31 -9.54 0.03 -7.30
CA LEU A 31 -8.53 -0.45 -8.25
C LEU A 31 -9.07 -0.51 -9.68
N ALA A 32 -10.29 -1.02 -9.84
CA ALA A 32 -10.95 -1.14 -11.15
C ALA A 32 -11.15 0.20 -11.88
N ASP A 33 -11.14 1.33 -11.15
CA ASP A 33 -11.32 2.65 -11.74
C ASP A 33 -9.99 3.25 -12.26
N VAL A 34 -8.85 2.63 -11.95
CA VAL A 34 -7.52 3.24 -12.17
C VAL A 34 -6.48 2.32 -12.80
N ALA A 35 -6.63 1.00 -12.71
CA ALA A 35 -5.67 0.06 -13.25
C ALA A 35 -5.78 -0.03 -14.78
N GLY A 36 -4.64 0.06 -15.47
CA GLY A 36 -4.48 -0.28 -16.88
C GLY A 36 -3.99 -1.71 -17.08
N ASP A 37 -4.06 -2.19 -18.32
CA ASP A 37 -3.70 -3.58 -18.66
C ASP A 37 -2.21 -3.90 -18.44
N ASP A 38 -1.32 -2.90 -18.56
CA ASP A 38 0.12 -3.04 -18.39
C ASP A 38 0.62 -2.68 -16.97
N ASP A 39 -0.29 -2.41 -16.03
CA ASP A 39 0.09 -2.02 -14.68
C ASP A 39 0.56 -3.21 -13.84
N LEU A 40 1.70 -3.04 -13.16
CA LEU A 40 2.08 -3.96 -12.09
C LEU A 40 1.27 -3.69 -10.83
N VAL A 41 0.36 -4.61 -10.50
CA VAL A 41 -0.43 -4.56 -9.26
C VAL A 41 0.28 -5.29 -8.13
N VAL A 42 0.55 -4.57 -7.03
CA VAL A 42 1.05 -5.14 -5.78
C VAL A 42 -0.05 -5.12 -4.72
N THR A 43 -0.47 -6.29 -4.26
CA THR A 43 -1.43 -6.43 -3.14
C THR A 43 -0.67 -6.41 -1.82
N VAL A 44 -1.17 -5.66 -0.82
CA VAL A 44 -0.47 -5.46 0.47
C VAL A 44 -1.17 -6.10 1.67
N CYS A 45 -2.36 -6.66 1.46
CA CYS A 45 -3.09 -7.42 2.47
C CYS A 45 -3.66 -8.67 1.82
N ASP A 46 -3.77 -9.74 2.62
CA ASP A 46 -4.23 -11.05 2.16
C ASP A 46 -5.67 -10.94 1.60
N HIS A 47 -6.52 -10.13 2.25
CA HIS A 47 -7.88 -9.84 1.76
C HIS A 47 -7.90 -9.34 0.32
N ALA A 48 -7.06 -8.34 0.00
CA ALA A 48 -7.02 -7.80 -1.36
C ALA A 48 -6.41 -8.78 -2.36
N HIS A 49 -5.48 -9.63 -1.91
CA HIS A 49 -4.90 -10.68 -2.73
C HIS A 49 -5.94 -11.74 -3.10
N GLU A 50 -6.71 -12.21 -2.13
CA GLU A 50 -7.79 -13.19 -2.33
C GLU A 50 -8.87 -12.65 -3.27
N GLU A 51 -9.28 -11.39 -3.11
CA GLU A 51 -10.30 -10.77 -3.99
C GLU A 51 -9.82 -10.60 -5.45
N LEU A 52 -8.51 -10.46 -5.66
CA LEU A 52 -7.93 -10.28 -7.00
C LEU A 52 -7.45 -11.58 -7.65
N GLY A 53 -7.25 -12.65 -6.87
CA GLY A 53 -6.70 -13.91 -7.36
C GLY A 53 -5.37 -13.72 -8.10
N ASP A 54 -5.21 -14.43 -9.22
CA ASP A 54 -3.99 -14.41 -10.05
C ASP A 54 -3.80 -13.10 -10.86
N VAL A 55 -4.73 -12.15 -10.77
CA VAL A 55 -4.64 -10.86 -11.46
C VAL A 55 -3.64 -9.91 -10.77
N GLY A 56 -3.26 -10.21 -9.51
CA GLY A 56 -2.25 -9.46 -8.78
C GLY A 56 -0.82 -9.96 -9.07
N GLY A 57 0.01 -9.14 -9.70
CA GLY A 57 1.38 -9.53 -10.08
C GLY A 57 2.29 -9.85 -8.88
N LEU A 58 2.14 -9.16 -7.74
CA LEU A 58 2.89 -9.44 -6.51
C LEU A 58 2.00 -9.32 -5.28
N HIS A 59 2.31 -10.14 -4.26
CA HIS A 59 1.68 -10.07 -2.96
C HIS A 59 2.69 -9.83 -1.84
N TRP A 60 2.40 -8.83 -1.01
CA TRP A 60 3.13 -8.50 0.21
C TRP A 60 2.18 -8.59 1.40
N SER A 61 2.31 -9.63 2.23
CA SER A 61 1.56 -9.66 3.50
C SER A 61 2.15 -8.61 4.45
N ILE A 62 1.41 -7.51 4.65
CA ILE A 62 1.74 -6.41 5.56
C ILE A 62 0.73 -6.42 6.72
N PRO A 63 1.20 -6.48 7.98
CA PRO A 63 0.31 -6.38 9.13
C PRO A 63 -0.51 -5.08 9.08
N ASP A 64 -1.81 -5.18 9.32
CA ASP A 64 -2.70 -4.02 9.33
C ASP A 64 -2.46 -3.16 10.58
N PRO A 65 -1.88 -1.94 10.44
CA PRO A 65 -1.59 -1.09 11.58
C PRO A 65 -2.85 -0.56 12.26
N VAL A 66 -4.00 -0.55 11.59
CA VAL A 66 -5.28 -0.09 12.16
C VAL A 66 -5.73 -1.02 13.29
N ARG A 67 -5.47 -2.32 13.18
CA ARG A 67 -5.83 -3.30 14.22
C ARG A 67 -5.06 -3.10 15.52
N VAL A 68 -3.82 -2.59 15.43
CA VAL A 68 -2.98 -2.29 16.60
C VAL A 68 -3.25 -0.87 17.11
N GLY A 69 -3.44 0.10 16.21
CA GLY A 69 -3.87 1.45 16.55
C GLY A 69 -2.80 2.35 17.17
N THR A 70 -1.53 1.93 17.21
CA THR A 70 -0.43 2.70 17.81
C THR A 70 0.43 3.41 16.76
N PRO A 71 1.06 4.56 17.07
CA PRO A 71 2.00 5.22 16.16
C PRO A 71 3.09 4.28 15.63
N ASP A 72 3.66 3.46 16.51
CA ASP A 72 4.72 2.50 16.18
C ASP A 72 4.27 1.45 15.17
N ALA A 73 3.01 0.99 15.23
CA ALA A 73 2.48 0.06 14.25
C ALA A 73 2.43 0.70 12.85
N PHE A 74 1.99 1.96 12.75
CA PHE A 74 2.03 2.67 11.47
C PHE A 74 3.47 2.91 10.99
N ASP A 75 4.40 3.21 11.89
CA ASP A 75 5.82 3.43 11.52
C ASP A 75 6.51 2.14 11.06
N ALA A 76 6.16 1.01 11.67
CA ALA A 76 6.59 -0.31 11.23
C ALA A 76 6.04 -0.65 9.83
N THR A 77 4.78 -0.34 9.56
CA THR A 77 4.19 -0.49 8.22
C THR A 77 4.92 0.37 7.18
N VAL A 78 5.23 1.64 7.49
CA VAL A 78 6.00 2.51 6.58
C VAL A 78 7.38 1.94 6.30
N THR A 79 8.11 1.52 7.33
CA THR A 79 9.44 0.92 7.18
C THR A 79 9.41 -0.33 6.31
N SER A 80 8.45 -1.23 6.55
CA SER A 80 8.28 -2.47 5.78
C SER A 80 7.99 -2.18 4.30
N LEU A 81 7.05 -1.28 4.01
CA LEU A 81 6.72 -0.88 2.64
C LEU A 81 7.90 -0.20 1.95
N ALA A 82 8.58 0.73 2.63
CA ALA A 82 9.73 1.44 2.07
C ALA A 82 10.86 0.48 1.67
N GLY A 83 11.18 -0.50 2.52
CA GLY A 83 12.20 -1.51 2.19
C GLY A 83 11.83 -2.37 0.99
N ARG A 84 10.58 -2.82 0.90
CA ARG A 84 10.10 -3.62 -0.25
C ARG A 84 10.07 -2.82 -1.54
N VAL A 85 9.62 -1.56 -1.49
CA VAL A 85 9.64 -0.65 -2.65
C VAL A 85 11.07 -0.36 -3.10
N ALA A 86 11.98 -0.09 -2.17
CA ALA A 86 13.40 0.14 -2.48
C ALA A 86 14.06 -1.08 -3.13
N GLY A 87 13.64 -2.30 -2.75
CA GLY A 87 14.06 -3.52 -3.41
C GLY A 87 13.44 -3.69 -4.80
N LEU A 88 12.14 -3.42 -4.96
CA LEU A 88 11.43 -3.66 -6.23
C LEU A 88 11.80 -2.64 -7.32
N ALA A 89 11.85 -1.35 -6.98
CA ALA A 89 11.95 -0.28 -7.97
C ALA A 89 13.14 -0.40 -8.95
N PRO A 90 14.37 -0.74 -8.52
CA PRO A 90 15.50 -0.89 -9.45
C PRO A 90 15.31 -2.03 -10.45
N ARG A 91 14.56 -3.08 -10.09
CA ARG A 91 14.31 -4.24 -10.96
C ARG A 91 13.32 -3.92 -12.07
N LEU A 92 12.37 -3.02 -11.79
CA LEU A 92 11.41 -2.54 -12.78
C LEU A 92 12.04 -1.55 -13.76
N ALA A 93 12.98 -0.71 -13.28
CA ALA A 93 13.69 0.25 -14.14
C ALA A 93 14.68 -0.41 -15.13
N ALA A 94 15.08 -1.65 -14.85
CA ALA A 94 16.00 -2.42 -15.69
C ALA A 94 15.28 -3.35 -16.69
N ALA A 95 13.95 -3.46 -16.60
CA ALA A 95 13.10 -4.23 -17.50
C ALA A 95 12.61 -3.35 -18.66
#